data_AF-A0A9Q0WTL9-F1
#
_entry.id   AF-A0A9Q0WTL9-F1
#
_cell.length_a   1.000
_cell.length_b   1.000
_cell.length_c   1.000
_cell.angle_alpha   90.00
_cell.angle_beta   90.00
_cell.angle_gamma   90.00
#
_symmetry.space_group_name_H-M   'P 1'
#
loop_
_entity.id
_entity.type
_entity.pdbx_description
1 polymer ?
#
loop_
_entity_poly.entity_id
_entity_poly.type
_entity_poly.pdbx_seq_one_letter_code
_entity_poly.pdbx_strand_id
1 'polypeptide(L)'
;MENCANGSGNCLLAVCLLLLISSSSSSSSSSSSTRGSPGVTIVDSVSRVRKDRLPSNRDSSRRNLLANGLAATPPMGWNSWNHFNCKIDEKIIKETADALVSTGLSKLGYTYVNIDDCWAEIARDGKGNLVPKKSTFPSGIKALADYVHNKGLKLGIYSDAGYFTCSKTMPGSLGHEEQDAKSFASWGIDYLKYDNCNNDGTKPTVRYPVMTRALMKAGRPIFHSLCEWGDMHPATWGAKVGNSWRTTGDISDTWDSMVSRADMNEVYAELARPGGWNDPDMLEVGNGGMTKDEYTVHFSIWAISKAPLLLGCDVRNMTKETMDIVANKEVIAVNQDSLGVQAKKVRMEGDLEIWAGPLAGYRVAVLLVNRGPLAYFYYSRVG
;
A
#
# COMPACT_ATOMS: atom_id res chain seq x y z
N MET A 1 -29.83 10.69 -1.64
CA MET A 1 -30.19 11.06 -3.01
C MET A 1 -31.23 12.20 -3.01
N GLU A 2 -31.08 13.22 -2.15
CA GLU A 2 -32.13 14.26 -2.01
C GLU A 2 -31.65 15.68 -1.66
N ASN A 3 -30.34 15.99 -1.70
CA ASN A 3 -29.83 17.31 -1.30
C ASN A 3 -29.00 18.07 -2.36
N CYS A 4 -29.15 17.76 -3.66
CA CYS A 4 -28.47 18.50 -4.74
C CYS A 4 -29.40 19.36 -5.61
N ALA A 5 -30.64 19.61 -5.17
CA ALA A 5 -31.65 20.30 -6.00
C ALA A 5 -31.52 21.83 -6.06
N ASN A 6 -30.66 22.46 -5.26
CA ASN A 6 -30.48 23.91 -5.29
C ASN A 6 -29.11 24.29 -5.84
N GLY A 7 -29.11 24.66 -7.12
CA GLY A 7 -27.92 25.01 -7.89
C GLY A 7 -27.15 26.19 -7.31
N SER A 8 -26.09 25.88 -6.58
CA SER A 8 -24.90 26.71 -6.41
C SER A 8 -23.82 25.86 -5.74
N GLY A 9 -22.94 25.26 -6.54
CA GLY A 9 -21.77 24.53 -6.04
C GLY A 9 -21.34 23.42 -7.00
N ASN A 10 -20.09 23.48 -7.46
CA ASN A 10 -19.44 22.39 -8.19
C ASN A 10 -19.59 21.09 -7.40
N CYS A 11 -20.38 20.15 -7.92
CA CYS A 11 -20.47 18.78 -7.40
C CYS A 11 -19.72 17.86 -8.36
N LEU A 12 -18.54 17.37 -7.98
CA LEU A 12 -17.96 16.19 -8.62
C LEU A 12 -18.55 14.96 -7.94
N LEU A 13 -19.45 14.25 -8.62
CA LEU A 13 -19.93 12.95 -8.15
C LEU A 13 -18.84 11.90 -8.43
N ALA A 14 -18.00 11.60 -7.43
CA ALA A 14 -17.25 10.35 -7.41
C ALA A 14 -18.23 9.23 -7.03
N VAL A 15 -18.90 8.63 -8.02
CA VAL A 15 -19.73 7.45 -7.79
C VAL A 15 -18.83 6.23 -7.69
N CYS A 16 -18.38 5.93 -6.48
CA CYS A 16 -17.79 4.65 -6.14
C CYS A 16 -18.93 3.59 -6.11
N LEU A 17 -19.43 3.21 -7.29
CA LEU A 17 -20.44 2.16 -7.40
C LEU A 17 -19.74 0.80 -7.31
N LEU A 18 -19.59 0.29 -6.09
CA LEU A 18 -19.15 -1.08 -5.86
C LEU A 18 -20.27 -2.05 -6.28
N LEU A 19 -20.33 -2.39 -7.57
CA LEU A 19 -21.22 -3.44 -8.07
C LEU A 19 -20.60 -4.81 -7.77
N LEU A 20 -20.99 -5.39 -6.63
CA LEU A 20 -20.72 -6.80 -6.34
C LEU A 20 -21.62 -7.68 -7.20
N ILE A 21 -21.18 -8.00 -8.42
CA ILE A 21 -21.84 -9.01 -9.25
C ILE A 21 -21.46 -10.37 -8.69
N SER A 22 -22.43 -11.10 -8.12
CA SER A 22 -22.29 -12.50 -7.73
C SER A 22 -23.04 -13.37 -8.75
N SER A 23 -22.35 -14.31 -9.38
CA SER A 23 -22.98 -15.31 -10.24
C SER A 23 -23.46 -16.48 -9.38
N SER A 24 -24.74 -16.46 -9.00
CA SER A 24 -25.40 -17.65 -8.44
C SER A 24 -25.77 -18.60 -9.57
N SER A 25 -25.09 -19.75 -9.66
CA SER A 25 -25.51 -20.85 -10.52
C SER A 25 -26.54 -21.70 -9.77
N SER A 26 -27.82 -21.46 -10.02
CA SER A 26 -28.91 -22.34 -9.58
C SER A 26 -29.16 -23.41 -10.65
N SER A 27 -28.69 -24.63 -10.39
CA SER A 27 -29.07 -25.81 -11.18
C SER A 27 -30.49 -26.24 -10.79
N SER A 28 -31.46 -26.02 -11.68
CA SER A 28 -32.77 -26.67 -11.61
C SER A 28 -32.81 -27.83 -12.59
N SER A 29 -33.17 -29.01 -12.08
CA SER A 29 -33.32 -30.25 -12.84
C SER A 29 -34.81 -30.53 -13.10
N SER A 30 -35.23 -30.65 -14.36
CA SER A 30 -36.42 -31.44 -14.71
C SER A 30 -36.41 -31.95 -16.18
N SER A 31 -36.35 -33.28 -16.29
CA SER A 31 -36.96 -34.26 -17.23
C SER A 31 -37.31 -33.96 -18.71
N SER A 32 -36.85 -34.89 -19.58
CA SER A 32 -37.60 -35.76 -20.52
C SER A 32 -37.31 -35.70 -22.06
N SER A 33 -36.64 -36.77 -22.52
CA SER A 33 -36.83 -37.66 -23.70
C SER A 33 -37.28 -37.20 -25.12
N THR A 34 -36.30 -37.23 -26.05
CA THR A 34 -36.18 -37.99 -27.33
C THR A 34 -36.98 -37.76 -28.65
N ARG A 35 -36.18 -37.81 -29.76
CA ARG A 35 -36.38 -38.07 -31.23
C ARG A 35 -36.51 -36.82 -32.15
N GLY A 36 -35.76 -36.59 -33.24
CA GLY A 36 -34.58 -37.24 -33.87
C GLY A 36 -34.17 -36.59 -35.24
N SER A 37 -32.86 -36.35 -35.42
CA SER A 37 -31.97 -36.27 -36.64
C SER A 37 -32.19 -35.30 -37.83
N PRO A 38 -31.18 -35.02 -38.70
CA PRO A 38 -29.69 -35.04 -38.60
C PRO A 38 -29.12 -33.59 -38.83
N GLY A 39 -27.87 -33.16 -38.61
CA GLY A 39 -26.54 -33.74 -38.47
C GLY A 39 -25.53 -32.62 -38.83
N VAL A 40 -24.67 -32.19 -37.90
CA VAL A 40 -23.42 -31.44 -38.19
C VAL A 40 -22.36 -31.95 -37.22
N THR A 41 -21.27 -32.47 -37.79
CA THR A 41 -20.11 -33.01 -37.08
C THR A 41 -19.25 -31.86 -36.55
N ILE A 42 -19.06 -31.78 -35.24
CA ILE A 42 -17.93 -31.05 -34.64
C ILE A 42 -16.96 -32.12 -34.12
N VAL A 43 -15.72 -32.04 -34.59
CA VAL A 43 -14.63 -32.95 -34.27
C VAL A 43 -14.07 -32.56 -32.90
N ASP A 44 -14.29 -33.39 -31.88
CA ASP A 44 -13.63 -33.27 -30.58
C ASP A 44 -12.19 -33.81 -30.68
N SER A 45 -11.21 -32.91 -30.75
CA SER A 45 -9.81 -33.25 -30.54
C SER A 45 -9.48 -33.10 -29.05
N VAL A 46 -9.77 -34.14 -28.27
CA VAL A 46 -9.27 -34.24 -26.90
C VAL A 46 -7.77 -34.55 -26.94
N SER A 47 -6.94 -33.51 -26.91
CA SER A 47 -5.52 -33.67 -26.60
C SER A 47 -5.39 -34.00 -25.12
N ARG A 48 -4.86 -35.20 -24.81
CA ARG A 48 -4.47 -35.59 -23.46
C ARG A 48 -3.31 -34.71 -23.00
N VAL A 49 -3.63 -33.62 -22.29
CA VAL A 49 -2.65 -32.86 -21.54
C VAL A 49 -2.15 -33.74 -20.40
N ARG A 50 -0.85 -34.04 -20.40
CA ARG A 50 -0.18 -34.73 -19.29
C ARG A 50 -0.42 -33.92 -18.02
N LYS A 51 -0.81 -34.60 -16.95
CA LYS A 51 -1.02 -34.04 -15.62
C LYS A 51 0.35 -33.71 -15.02
N ASP A 52 1.01 -32.68 -15.53
CA ASP A 52 2.16 -32.11 -14.85
C ASP A 52 1.65 -31.50 -13.55
N ARG A 53 2.25 -31.96 -12.43
CA ARG A 53 1.96 -31.42 -11.11
C ARG A 53 2.18 -29.92 -11.14
N LEU A 54 1.10 -29.16 -10.97
CA LEU A 54 1.21 -27.76 -10.56
C LEU A 54 2.09 -27.71 -9.31
N PRO A 55 3.16 -26.90 -9.28
CA PRO A 55 4.01 -26.81 -8.12
C PRO A 55 3.16 -26.31 -6.95
N SER A 56 3.17 -27.05 -5.85
CA SER A 56 2.50 -26.61 -4.63
C SER A 56 3.08 -25.26 -4.19
N ASN A 57 2.24 -24.40 -3.61
CA ASN A 57 2.60 -23.05 -3.13
C ASN A 57 3.78 -23.03 -2.11
N ARG A 58 4.23 -24.20 -1.64
CA ARG A 58 5.42 -24.37 -0.79
C ARG A 58 6.75 -24.37 -1.55
N ASP A 59 6.75 -24.59 -2.86
CA ASP A 59 7.99 -24.70 -3.65
C ASP A 59 8.42 -23.36 -4.28
N SER A 60 7.47 -22.43 -4.44
CA SER A 60 7.73 -21.02 -4.78
C SER A 60 8.26 -20.24 -3.56
N SER A 61 7.80 -20.55 -2.34
CA SER A 61 8.27 -19.90 -1.11
C SER A 61 9.73 -20.21 -0.78
N ARG A 62 10.29 -21.32 -1.28
CA ARG A 62 11.70 -21.70 -1.09
C ARG A 62 12.71 -20.87 -1.90
N ARG A 63 12.26 -20.07 -2.87
CA ARG A 63 13.13 -19.26 -3.76
C ARG A 63 12.99 -17.74 -3.58
N ASN A 64 12.23 -17.30 -2.58
CA ASN A 64 12.11 -15.89 -2.22
C ASN A 64 13.03 -15.59 -1.02
N LEU A 65 13.93 -14.61 -1.14
CA LEU A 65 14.85 -14.25 -0.05
C LEU A 65 14.08 -13.66 1.14
N LEU A 66 12.94 -13.00 0.90
CA LEU A 66 12.05 -12.47 1.93
C LEU A 66 10.78 -13.33 2.08
N ALA A 67 10.93 -14.60 2.46
CA ALA A 67 9.82 -15.43 2.91
C ALA A 67 9.55 -15.22 4.41
N ASN A 68 9.25 -13.99 4.83
CA ASN A 68 9.13 -13.60 6.26
C ASN A 68 7.72 -13.77 6.86
N GLY A 69 6.73 -14.22 6.07
CA GLY A 69 5.36 -14.43 6.53
C GLY A 69 4.54 -13.16 6.76
N LEU A 70 5.06 -11.99 6.39
CA LEU A 70 4.37 -10.71 6.47
C LEU A 70 3.67 -10.35 5.15
N ALA A 71 2.93 -9.24 5.15
CA ALA A 71 2.32 -8.64 3.96
C ALA A 71 1.32 -9.55 3.22
N ALA A 72 0.61 -10.43 3.95
CA ALA A 72 -0.47 -11.23 3.37
C ALA A 72 -1.56 -10.37 2.70
N THR A 73 -1.78 -9.18 3.24
CA THR A 73 -2.54 -8.07 2.65
C THR A 73 -1.66 -6.80 2.65
N PRO A 74 -2.01 -5.74 1.90
CA PRO A 74 -1.26 -4.48 1.93
C PRO A 74 -1.19 -3.91 3.36
N PRO A 75 -0.06 -3.32 3.78
CA PRO A 75 0.04 -2.74 5.12
C PRO A 75 -0.88 -1.53 5.25
N MET A 76 -1.48 -1.38 6.43
CA MET A 76 -2.29 -0.22 6.79
C MET A 76 -1.71 0.44 8.04
N GLY A 77 -1.62 1.76 8.02
CA GLY A 77 -1.02 2.49 9.13
C GLY A 77 -0.94 3.99 8.87
N TRP A 78 0.09 4.61 9.43
CA TRP A 78 0.37 6.03 9.33
C TRP A 78 1.89 6.23 9.19
N ASN A 79 2.30 7.28 8.48
CA ASN A 79 3.69 7.71 8.38
C ASN A 79 3.80 9.21 8.67
N SER A 80 4.87 9.63 9.35
CA SER A 80 5.07 11.02 9.77
C SER A 80 5.39 12.02 8.66
N TRP A 81 5.85 11.57 7.49
CA TRP A 81 6.55 12.44 6.52
C TRP A 81 5.67 13.52 5.90
N ASN A 82 4.54 13.17 5.27
CA ASN A 82 3.76 14.10 4.45
C ASN A 82 3.34 15.37 5.22
N HIS A 83 2.92 15.20 6.49
CA HIS A 83 2.50 16.33 7.32
C HIS A 83 3.66 16.95 8.13
N PHE A 84 4.49 16.13 8.78
CA PHE A 84 5.46 16.62 9.77
C PHE A 84 6.85 16.85 9.19
N ASN A 85 7.23 16.18 8.09
CA ASN A 85 8.58 16.17 7.55
C ASN A 85 9.59 15.87 8.69
N CYS A 86 10.67 16.64 8.83
CA CYS A 86 11.62 16.51 9.96
C CYS A 86 11.10 17.08 11.30
N LYS A 87 9.89 17.65 11.39
CA LYS A 87 9.35 18.23 12.63
C LYS A 87 8.64 17.14 13.46
N ILE A 88 9.39 16.09 13.79
CA ILE A 88 8.89 14.92 14.51
C ILE A 88 9.58 14.75 15.87
N ASP A 89 8.81 14.30 16.86
CA ASP A 89 9.31 13.95 18.18
C ASP A 89 8.52 12.78 18.79
N GLU A 90 9.03 12.25 19.90
CA GLU A 90 8.42 11.14 20.64
C GLU A 90 6.98 11.44 21.06
N LYS A 91 6.67 12.70 21.39
CA LYS A 91 5.33 13.10 21.82
C LYS A 91 4.35 12.97 20.66
N ILE A 92 4.69 13.46 19.47
CA ILE A 92 3.86 13.34 18.27
C ILE A 92 3.59 11.87 17.95
N ILE A 93 4.61 11.00 18.03
CA ILE A 93 4.42 9.56 17.75
C ILE A 93 3.50 8.91 18.79
N LYS A 94 3.66 9.23 20.08
CA LYS A 94 2.79 8.71 21.15
C LYS A 94 1.34 9.18 21.00
N GLU A 95 1.13 10.47 20.76
CA GLU A 95 -0.21 11.04 20.55
C GLU A 95 -0.88 10.53 19.27
N THR A 96 -0.09 10.28 18.22
CA THR A 96 -0.56 9.64 16.98
C THR A 96 -1.02 8.21 17.25
N ALA A 97 -0.24 7.43 18.01
CA ALA A 97 -0.62 6.09 18.43
C ALA A 97 -1.90 6.10 19.29
N ASP A 98 -2.03 7.07 20.20
CA ASP A 98 -3.27 7.31 20.96
C ASP A 98 -4.46 7.62 20.05
N ALA A 99 -4.27 8.50 19.06
CA ALA A 99 -5.31 8.90 18.12
C ALA A 99 -5.79 7.73 17.25
N LEU A 100 -4.89 6.88 16.74
CA LEU A 100 -5.27 5.68 15.99
C LEU A 100 -6.14 4.72 16.82
N VAL A 101 -5.93 4.63 18.13
CA VAL A 101 -6.77 3.84 19.03
C VAL A 101 -8.09 4.54 19.31
N SER A 102 -8.05 5.81 19.75
CA SER A 102 -9.23 6.54 20.24
C SER A 102 -10.23 6.87 19.13
N THR A 103 -9.76 7.15 17.92
CA THR A 103 -10.61 7.35 16.73
C THR A 103 -11.20 6.05 16.17
N GLY A 104 -10.67 4.89 16.59
CA GLY A 104 -11.09 3.58 16.10
C GLY A 104 -10.44 3.13 14.79
N LEU A 105 -9.54 3.93 14.19
CA LEU A 105 -8.82 3.57 12.96
C LEU A 105 -8.02 2.26 13.11
N SER A 106 -7.40 2.04 14.26
CA SER A 106 -6.69 0.78 14.56
C SER A 106 -7.59 -0.45 14.45
N LYS A 107 -8.87 -0.34 14.81
CA LYS A 107 -9.86 -1.42 14.66
C LYS A 107 -10.26 -1.67 13.21
N LEU A 108 -9.98 -0.72 12.31
CA LEU A 108 -10.16 -0.86 10.87
C LEU A 108 -8.91 -1.42 10.16
N GLY A 109 -7.80 -1.60 10.89
CA GLY A 109 -6.57 -2.21 10.38
C GLY A 109 -5.35 -1.27 10.37
N TYR A 110 -5.53 0.04 10.59
CA TYR A 110 -4.42 1.00 10.64
C TYR A 110 -3.54 0.77 11.88
N THR A 111 -2.53 -0.09 11.75
CA THR A 111 -1.78 -0.65 12.88
C THR A 111 -0.31 -0.28 12.89
N TYR A 112 0.27 0.08 11.75
CA TYR A 112 1.66 0.56 11.67
C TYR A 112 1.74 2.06 12.00
N VAL A 113 2.61 2.43 12.93
CA VAL A 113 2.97 3.81 13.27
C VAL A 113 4.42 4.02 12.82
N ASN A 114 4.62 4.55 11.62
CA ASN A 114 5.93 4.61 10.99
C ASN A 114 6.58 5.97 11.24
N ILE A 115 7.76 5.95 11.86
CA ILE A 115 8.64 7.11 11.96
C ILE A 115 9.44 7.20 10.66
N ASP A 116 9.37 8.34 9.99
CA ASP A 116 10.17 8.62 8.80
C ASP A 116 11.55 9.21 9.16
N ASP A 117 12.20 9.92 8.25
CA ASP A 117 13.54 10.49 8.45
C ASP A 117 13.66 11.42 9.69
N CYS A 118 14.89 11.81 10.02
CA CYS A 118 15.26 12.82 11.02
C CYS A 118 15.08 12.40 12.50
N TRP A 119 14.93 11.09 12.79
CA TRP A 119 14.75 10.55 14.14
C TRP A 119 16.05 10.32 14.92
N ALA A 120 17.19 10.17 14.25
CA ALA A 120 18.48 9.87 14.86
C ALA A 120 19.40 11.10 14.97
N GLU A 121 20.45 10.97 15.77
CA GLU A 121 21.59 11.89 15.78
C GLU A 121 22.33 11.85 14.44
N ILE A 122 23.01 12.96 14.09
CA ILE A 122 23.79 13.08 12.85
C ILE A 122 24.97 12.11 12.79
N ALA A 123 25.45 11.66 13.94
CA ALA A 123 26.58 10.76 14.06
C ALA A 123 26.18 9.47 14.78
N ARG A 124 26.77 8.35 14.33
CA ARG A 124 26.76 7.08 15.06
C ARG A 124 27.56 7.21 16.36
N ASP A 125 27.28 6.35 17.32
CA ASP A 125 28.11 6.26 18.54
C ASP A 125 29.52 5.71 18.24
N GLY A 126 30.40 5.70 19.25
CA GLY A 126 31.76 5.17 19.11
C GLY A 126 31.85 3.67 18.81
N LYS A 127 30.73 2.94 18.81
CA LYS A 127 30.62 1.53 18.41
C LYS A 127 29.97 1.39 17.02
N GLY A 128 29.65 2.48 16.35
CA GLY A 128 29.01 2.48 15.03
C GLY A 128 27.49 2.30 15.06
N ASN A 129 26.81 2.36 16.22
CA ASN A 129 25.35 2.23 16.26
C ASN A 129 24.66 3.56 15.91
N LEU A 130 23.49 3.47 15.26
CA LEU A 130 22.55 4.59 15.19
C LEU A 130 22.09 4.98 16.60
N VAL A 131 22.00 6.29 16.85
CA VAL A 131 21.62 6.85 18.15
C VAL A 131 20.33 7.65 18.00
N PRO A 132 19.25 7.34 18.74
CA PRO A 132 18.05 8.16 18.73
C PRO A 132 18.37 9.59 19.17
N LYS A 133 17.81 10.58 18.46
CA LYS A 133 18.09 11.99 18.74
C LYS A 133 17.57 12.38 20.11
N LYS A 134 18.45 12.74 21.06
CA LYS A 134 18.04 12.92 22.46
C LYS A 134 17.05 14.07 22.67
N SER A 135 17.11 15.10 21.82
CA SER A 135 16.23 16.26 21.93
C SER A 135 14.79 15.99 21.52
N THR A 136 14.55 15.03 20.61
CA THR A 136 13.21 14.69 20.11
C THR A 136 12.75 13.30 20.53
N PHE A 137 13.67 12.36 20.79
CA PHE A 137 13.41 10.99 21.26
C PHE A 137 14.17 10.68 22.57
N PRO A 138 13.91 11.42 23.65
CA PRO A 138 14.69 11.34 24.89
C PRO A 138 14.62 9.98 25.59
N SER A 139 13.53 9.22 25.42
CA SER A 139 13.39 7.88 26.03
C SER A 139 14.04 6.77 25.17
N GLY A 140 14.46 7.09 23.95
CA GLY A 140 14.96 6.14 22.97
C GLY A 140 13.86 5.32 22.28
N ILE A 141 14.22 4.71 21.14
CA ILE A 141 13.27 4.04 20.25
C ILE A 141 12.66 2.78 20.87
N LYS A 142 13.41 2.03 21.70
CA LYS A 142 12.86 0.84 22.36
C LYS A 142 11.68 1.19 23.29
N ALA A 143 11.82 2.23 24.11
CA ALA A 143 10.74 2.67 25.00
C ALA A 143 9.51 3.15 24.20
N LEU A 144 9.74 3.77 23.05
CA LEU A 144 8.67 4.18 22.14
C LEU A 144 7.97 2.96 21.50
N ALA A 145 8.73 1.95 21.08
CA ALA A 145 8.18 0.71 20.56
C ALA A 145 7.33 -0.01 21.61
N ASP A 146 7.82 -0.14 22.84
CA ASP A 146 7.08 -0.72 23.96
C ASP A 146 5.76 0.02 24.21
N TYR A 147 5.78 1.37 24.15
CA TYR A 147 4.58 2.19 24.27
C TYR A 147 3.55 1.91 23.15
N VAL A 148 4.00 1.82 21.90
CA VAL A 148 3.15 1.55 20.72
C VAL A 148 2.62 0.11 20.78
N HIS A 149 3.43 -0.86 21.15
CA HIS A 149 3.02 -2.26 21.31
C HIS A 149 1.99 -2.46 22.41
N ASN A 150 2.10 -1.71 23.53
CA ASN A 150 1.11 -1.74 24.61
C ASN A 150 -0.28 -1.24 24.18
N LYS A 151 -0.39 -0.58 23.01
CA LYS A 151 -1.65 -0.18 22.39
C LYS A 151 -2.17 -1.18 21.35
N GLY A 152 -1.48 -2.30 21.16
CA GLY A 152 -1.78 -3.26 20.10
C GLY A 152 -1.38 -2.79 18.69
N LEU A 153 -0.53 -1.76 18.60
CA LEU A 153 -0.01 -1.22 17.35
C LEU A 153 1.41 -1.74 17.09
N LYS A 154 1.97 -1.38 15.94
CA LYS A 154 3.31 -1.75 15.47
C LYS A 154 4.13 -0.50 15.19
N LEU A 155 5.42 -0.48 15.54
CA LEU A 155 6.29 0.66 15.29
C LEU A 155 7.16 0.43 14.06
N GLY A 156 7.10 1.37 13.11
CA GLY A 156 8.01 1.43 11.98
C GLY A 156 9.11 2.46 12.16
N ILE A 157 10.23 2.24 11.47
CA ILE A 157 11.37 3.13 11.43
C ILE A 157 11.84 3.33 9.98
N TYR A 158 12.69 4.32 9.79
CA TYR A 158 13.27 4.69 8.51
C TYR A 158 14.80 4.61 8.56
N SER A 159 15.40 4.17 7.46
CA SER A 159 16.82 4.35 7.16
C SER A 159 17.01 4.40 5.64
N ASP A 160 18.26 4.46 5.19
CA ASP A 160 18.62 4.61 3.79
C ASP A 160 19.66 3.56 3.36
N ALA A 161 19.55 3.06 2.13
CA ALA A 161 20.57 2.29 1.43
C ALA A 161 21.74 3.17 0.94
N GLY A 162 22.15 4.15 1.75
CA GLY A 162 23.23 5.09 1.50
C GLY A 162 23.98 5.46 2.76
N TYR A 163 24.95 6.37 2.64
CA TYR A 163 25.76 6.83 3.78
C TYR A 163 24.99 7.78 4.71
N PHE A 164 24.07 8.55 4.14
CA PHE A 164 23.19 9.49 4.83
C PHE A 164 21.77 9.33 4.30
N THR A 165 20.79 9.64 5.12
CA THR A 165 19.41 9.70 4.68
C THR A 165 19.14 10.87 3.73
N CYS A 166 17.99 10.88 3.07
CA CYS A 166 17.64 11.94 2.11
C CYS A 166 17.70 13.36 2.71
N SER A 167 17.27 13.55 3.96
CA SER A 167 17.41 14.85 4.65
C SER A 167 18.86 15.21 4.99
N LYS A 168 19.78 14.24 4.97
CA LYS A 168 21.17 14.34 5.45
C LYS A 168 21.29 14.73 6.91
N THR A 169 20.23 14.54 7.70
CA THR A 169 20.22 14.88 9.13
C THR A 169 20.62 13.71 10.02
N MET A 170 20.71 12.50 9.46
CA MET A 170 21.17 11.30 10.14
C MET A 170 21.89 10.33 9.19
N PRO A 171 22.69 9.39 9.71
CA PRO A 171 23.34 8.35 8.92
C PRO A 171 22.34 7.41 8.26
N GLY A 172 22.64 6.97 7.04
CA GLY A 172 22.02 5.80 6.44
C GLY A 172 22.70 4.51 6.89
N SER A 173 22.26 3.36 6.38
CA SER A 173 22.72 2.03 6.81
C SER A 173 23.67 1.33 5.84
N LEU A 174 24.12 1.98 4.75
CA LEU A 174 25.05 1.36 3.80
C LEU A 174 26.35 0.96 4.51
N GLY A 175 26.69 -0.33 4.45
CA GLY A 175 27.85 -0.92 5.14
C GLY A 175 27.64 -1.21 6.64
N HIS A 176 26.48 -0.86 7.20
CA HIS A 176 26.11 -1.10 8.61
C HIS A 176 24.83 -1.97 8.73
N GLU A 177 24.39 -2.61 7.66
CA GLU A 177 23.06 -3.23 7.55
C GLU A 177 22.85 -4.30 8.64
N GLU A 178 23.83 -5.18 8.89
CA GLU A 178 23.72 -6.22 9.91
C GLU A 178 23.65 -5.65 11.33
N GLN A 179 24.40 -4.58 11.62
CA GLN A 179 24.41 -3.92 12.91
C GLN A 179 23.09 -3.17 13.16
N ASP A 180 22.62 -2.44 12.15
CA ASP A 180 21.40 -1.65 12.23
C ASP A 180 20.18 -2.54 12.30
N ALA A 181 20.10 -3.60 11.49
CA ALA A 181 19.00 -4.57 11.57
C ALA A 181 18.90 -5.25 12.94
N LYS A 182 20.05 -5.61 13.55
CA LYS A 182 20.07 -6.13 14.93
C LYS A 182 19.59 -5.09 15.94
N SER A 183 19.98 -3.82 15.77
CA SER A 183 19.53 -2.73 16.63
C SER A 183 18.01 -2.55 16.51
N PHE A 184 17.46 -2.48 15.30
CA PHE A 184 16.03 -2.38 15.04
C PHE A 184 15.25 -3.53 15.67
N ALA A 185 15.71 -4.77 15.49
CA ALA A 185 15.09 -5.94 16.12
C ALA A 185 15.16 -5.86 17.66
N SER A 186 16.28 -5.44 18.24
CA SER A 186 16.43 -5.28 19.69
C SER A 186 15.54 -4.18 20.27
N TRP A 187 15.24 -3.15 19.48
CA TRP A 187 14.31 -2.09 19.83
C TRP A 187 12.85 -2.47 19.63
N GLY A 188 12.55 -3.62 19.01
CA GLY A 188 11.19 -4.07 18.76
C GLY A 188 10.54 -3.46 17.51
N ILE A 189 11.32 -2.94 16.57
CA ILE A 189 10.79 -2.41 15.30
C ILE A 189 10.04 -3.52 14.53
N ASP A 190 8.96 -3.15 13.86
CA ASP A 190 8.08 -4.03 13.08
C ASP A 190 8.10 -3.76 11.58
N TYR A 191 8.59 -2.58 11.19
CA TYR A 191 8.58 -2.08 9.81
C TYR A 191 9.83 -1.23 9.57
N LEU A 192 10.51 -1.45 8.44
CA LEU A 192 11.59 -0.61 7.95
C LEU A 192 11.21 -0.05 6.57
N LYS A 193 11.08 1.27 6.45
CA LYS A 193 11.19 1.99 5.17
C LYS A 193 12.67 2.18 4.88
N TYR A 194 13.14 1.75 3.71
CA TYR A 194 14.55 1.76 3.34
C TYR A 194 14.77 2.53 2.04
N ASP A 195 15.30 3.74 2.17
CA ASP A 195 15.42 4.72 1.10
C ASP A 195 16.66 4.51 0.22
N ASN A 196 16.90 5.41 -0.74
CA ASN A 196 17.92 5.23 -1.79
C ASN A 196 18.85 6.44 -2.00
N CYS A 197 18.84 7.44 -1.12
CA CYS A 197 19.68 8.64 -1.26
C CYS A 197 21.15 8.37 -0.89
N ASN A 198 22.06 9.29 -1.26
CA ASN A 198 23.48 9.32 -0.83
C ASN A 198 24.22 7.95 -0.86
N ASN A 199 23.91 7.12 -1.86
CA ASN A 199 24.55 5.84 -2.08
C ASN A 199 25.92 5.98 -2.76
N ASP A 200 26.66 4.87 -2.88
CA ASP A 200 27.99 4.79 -3.48
C ASP A 200 27.98 4.60 -5.01
N GLY A 201 26.83 4.85 -5.66
CA GLY A 201 26.62 4.59 -7.09
C GLY A 201 26.30 3.14 -7.42
N THR A 202 26.27 2.23 -6.43
CA THR A 202 25.81 0.87 -6.65
C THR A 202 24.30 0.80 -6.85
N LYS A 203 23.86 -0.16 -7.64
CA LYS A 203 22.46 -0.32 -8.03
C LYS A 203 21.58 -0.76 -6.85
N PRO A 204 20.30 -0.35 -6.79
CA PRO A 204 19.37 -0.83 -5.75
C PRO A 204 19.27 -2.36 -5.72
N THR A 205 19.31 -3.01 -6.89
CA THR A 205 19.35 -4.47 -7.03
C THR A 205 20.54 -5.17 -6.35
N VAL A 206 21.58 -4.41 -5.95
CA VAL A 206 22.73 -4.90 -5.18
C VAL A 206 22.56 -4.58 -3.69
N ARG A 207 22.18 -3.34 -3.35
CA ARG A 207 22.11 -2.86 -1.96
C ARG A 207 20.93 -3.42 -1.17
N TYR A 208 19.71 -3.39 -1.72
CA TYR A 208 18.52 -3.85 -1.01
C TYR A 208 18.60 -5.32 -0.53
N PRO A 209 19.09 -6.29 -1.34
CA PRO A 209 19.29 -7.65 -0.86
C PRO A 209 20.22 -7.77 0.36
N VAL A 210 21.15 -6.84 0.58
CA VAL A 210 22.03 -6.83 1.76
C VAL A 210 21.21 -6.57 3.02
N MET A 211 20.40 -5.50 3.02
CA MET A 211 19.50 -5.19 4.13
C MET A 211 18.45 -6.30 4.34
N THR A 212 17.89 -6.87 3.27
CA THR A 212 16.97 -8.02 3.39
C THR A 212 17.61 -9.17 4.16
N ARG A 213 18.86 -9.55 3.83
CA ARG A 213 19.58 -10.62 4.56
C ARG A 213 19.84 -10.23 6.01
N ALA A 214 20.17 -8.98 6.28
CA ALA A 214 20.38 -8.48 7.63
C ALA A 214 19.10 -8.58 8.48
N LEU A 215 17.95 -8.12 7.96
CA LEU A 215 16.65 -8.23 8.62
C LEU A 215 16.26 -9.68 8.88
N MET A 216 16.43 -10.59 7.91
CA MET A 216 16.14 -12.01 8.08
C MET A 216 17.02 -12.69 9.15
N LYS A 217 18.23 -12.17 9.41
CA LYS A 217 19.14 -12.65 10.45
C LYS A 217 18.93 -11.99 11.82
N ALA A 218 18.19 -10.88 11.89
CA ALA A 218 18.06 -10.07 13.09
C ALA A 218 17.19 -10.73 14.19
N GLY A 219 16.47 -11.82 13.88
CA GLY A 219 15.71 -12.60 14.85
C GLY A 219 14.31 -12.08 15.16
N ARG A 220 13.86 -11.02 14.46
CA ARG A 220 12.48 -10.50 14.51
C ARG A 220 11.97 -10.28 13.07
N PRO A 221 10.76 -10.75 12.71
CA PRO A 221 10.16 -10.38 11.44
C PRO A 221 9.89 -8.88 11.38
N ILE A 222 10.52 -8.20 10.41
CA ILE A 222 10.35 -6.77 10.14
C ILE A 222 9.82 -6.63 8.71
N PHE A 223 8.74 -5.88 8.53
CA PHE A 223 8.20 -5.54 7.21
C PHE A 223 9.24 -4.69 6.47
N HIS A 224 9.65 -5.10 5.28
CA HIS A 224 10.69 -4.38 4.53
C HIS A 224 10.09 -3.62 3.33
N SER A 225 10.02 -2.31 3.44
CA SER A 225 9.48 -1.39 2.42
C SER A 225 10.61 -0.72 1.67
N LEU A 226 10.70 -0.98 0.37
CA LEU A 226 11.74 -0.47 -0.50
C LEU A 226 11.33 0.90 -1.03
N CYS A 227 12.21 1.89 -0.93
CA CYS A 227 11.97 3.25 -1.38
C CYS A 227 13.11 3.71 -2.30
N GLU A 228 13.12 3.23 -3.55
CA GLU A 228 14.07 3.65 -4.59
C GLU A 228 13.42 4.40 -5.75
N TRP A 229 12.16 4.82 -5.54
CA TRP A 229 11.38 5.68 -6.43
C TRP A 229 11.02 5.11 -7.81
N GLY A 230 11.01 3.78 -7.95
CA GLY A 230 10.82 3.09 -9.22
C GLY A 230 12.13 2.83 -9.99
N ASP A 231 13.30 3.15 -9.42
CA ASP A 231 14.60 3.04 -10.07
C ASP A 231 14.96 1.59 -10.44
N MET A 232 15.06 1.31 -11.74
CA MET A 232 15.21 -0.05 -12.26
C MET A 232 13.99 -0.96 -12.02
N HIS A 233 12.79 -0.41 -12.00
CA HIS A 233 11.52 -1.15 -12.05
C HIS A 233 11.39 -2.20 -10.92
N PRO A 234 11.29 -1.77 -9.64
CA PRO A 234 11.28 -2.67 -8.49
C PRO A 234 10.15 -3.68 -8.49
N ALA A 235 9.04 -3.44 -9.20
CA ALA A 235 8.01 -4.45 -9.37
C ALA A 235 8.51 -5.77 -9.99
N THR A 236 9.61 -5.72 -10.76
CA THR A 236 10.20 -6.90 -11.41
C THR A 236 11.14 -7.71 -10.50
N TRP A 237 11.60 -7.15 -9.38
CA TRP A 237 12.61 -7.79 -8.51
C TRP A 237 12.35 -7.65 -7.00
N GLY A 238 11.66 -6.60 -6.58
CA GLY A 238 11.34 -6.22 -5.20
C GLY A 238 10.63 -7.31 -4.43
N ALA A 239 9.72 -8.07 -5.07
CA ALA A 239 9.03 -9.20 -4.44
C ALA A 239 9.97 -10.25 -3.83
N LYS A 240 11.21 -10.36 -4.31
CA LYS A 240 12.20 -11.30 -3.77
C LYS A 240 12.87 -10.80 -2.50
N VAL A 241 12.82 -9.50 -2.23
CA VAL A 241 13.68 -8.84 -1.23
C VAL A 241 12.93 -7.86 -0.32
N GLY A 242 11.69 -7.55 -0.63
CA GLY A 242 10.83 -6.56 0.01
C GLY A 242 9.38 -7.05 0.12
N ASN A 243 8.66 -6.49 1.09
CA ASN A 243 7.22 -6.69 1.28
C ASN A 243 6.38 -5.62 0.55
N SER A 244 6.96 -4.45 0.30
CA SER A 244 6.46 -3.48 -0.66
C SER A 244 7.63 -2.74 -1.32
N TRP A 245 7.35 -2.07 -2.43
CA TRP A 245 8.33 -1.25 -3.12
C TRP A 245 7.68 -0.05 -3.80
N ARG A 246 8.26 1.13 -3.58
CA ARG A 246 7.87 2.37 -4.24
C ARG A 246 8.01 2.21 -5.74
N THR A 247 6.95 2.52 -6.49
CA THR A 247 6.95 2.42 -7.96
C THR A 247 7.23 3.75 -8.66
N THR A 248 7.29 4.84 -7.89
CA THR A 248 7.32 6.23 -8.38
C THR A 248 8.16 7.13 -7.48
N GLY A 249 8.51 8.32 -7.99
CA GLY A 249 8.92 9.45 -7.14
C GLY A 249 7.85 9.86 -6.13
N ASP A 250 8.20 10.76 -5.22
CA ASP A 250 7.34 11.13 -4.09
C ASP A 250 6.03 11.76 -4.55
N ILE A 251 4.95 11.42 -3.85
CA ILE A 251 3.67 12.10 -3.98
C ILE A 251 3.76 13.51 -3.35
N SER A 252 2.89 14.40 -3.81
CA SER A 252 2.60 15.67 -3.16
C SER A 252 1.09 15.82 -3.06
N ASP A 253 0.62 16.61 -2.11
CA ASP A 253 -0.80 16.89 -1.88
C ASP A 253 -1.41 17.79 -2.97
N THR A 254 -1.42 17.30 -4.21
CA THR A 254 -1.99 17.93 -5.39
C THR A 254 -2.60 16.86 -6.29
N TRP A 255 -3.68 17.24 -7.00
CA TRP A 255 -4.39 16.34 -7.91
C TRP A 255 -3.46 15.71 -8.97
N ASP A 256 -2.68 16.54 -9.67
CA ASP A 256 -1.79 16.09 -10.74
C ASP A 256 -0.74 15.09 -10.25
N SER A 257 -0.19 15.33 -9.05
CA SER A 257 0.79 14.43 -8.45
C SER A 257 0.14 13.08 -8.15
N MET A 258 -0.98 13.08 -7.41
CA MET A 258 -1.73 11.87 -7.06
C MET A 258 -2.10 11.04 -8.29
N VAL A 259 -2.66 11.69 -9.31
CA VAL A 259 -3.06 11.04 -10.55
C VAL A 259 -1.85 10.47 -11.30
N SER A 260 -0.75 11.22 -11.37
CA SER A 260 0.46 10.71 -12.04
C SER A 260 1.06 9.50 -11.31
N ARG A 261 0.98 9.44 -9.97
CA ARG A 261 1.41 8.27 -9.19
C ARG A 261 0.54 7.06 -9.49
N ALA A 262 -0.77 7.25 -9.55
CA ALA A 262 -1.72 6.20 -9.91
C ALA A 262 -1.43 5.62 -11.31
N ASP A 263 -1.24 6.48 -12.31
CA ASP A 263 -0.95 6.07 -13.69
C ASP A 263 0.39 5.30 -13.79
N MET A 264 1.44 5.77 -13.13
CA MET A 264 2.74 5.08 -13.13
C MET A 264 2.73 3.76 -12.37
N ASN A 265 1.90 3.63 -11.34
CA ASN A 265 1.78 2.40 -10.55
C ASN A 265 0.94 1.32 -11.25
N GLU A 266 -0.05 1.74 -12.04
CA GLU A 266 -1.00 0.85 -12.73
C GLU A 266 -0.30 -0.15 -13.67
N VAL A 267 0.78 0.28 -14.34
CA VAL A 267 1.53 -0.55 -15.30
C VAL A 267 2.13 -1.81 -14.67
N TYR A 268 2.23 -1.87 -13.34
CA TYR A 268 2.78 -3.00 -12.59
C TYR A 268 1.71 -3.87 -11.92
N ALA A 269 0.42 -3.68 -12.23
CA ALA A 269 -0.70 -4.36 -11.57
C ALA A 269 -0.56 -5.90 -11.52
N GLU A 270 0.01 -6.51 -12.56
CA GLU A 270 0.17 -7.97 -12.65
C GLU A 270 1.29 -8.54 -11.74
N LEU A 271 2.09 -7.67 -11.13
CA LEU A 271 3.24 -8.06 -10.32
C LEU A 271 2.94 -8.09 -8.81
N ALA A 272 2.03 -7.22 -8.34
CA ALA A 272 1.58 -7.21 -6.94
C ALA A 272 0.79 -8.49 -6.59
N ARG A 273 1.03 -9.02 -5.39
CA ARG A 273 0.40 -10.23 -4.86
C ARG A 273 0.63 -10.35 -3.35
N PRO A 274 -0.10 -11.21 -2.63
CA PRO A 274 0.20 -11.50 -1.21
C PRO A 274 1.68 -11.76 -0.97
N GLY A 275 2.26 -11.00 -0.04
CA GLY A 275 3.68 -10.97 0.31
C GLY A 275 4.48 -9.83 -0.31
N GLY A 276 3.97 -9.16 -1.36
CA GLY A 276 4.70 -8.13 -2.10
C GLY A 276 3.77 -7.16 -2.86
N TRP A 277 3.78 -5.89 -2.47
CA TRP A 277 2.85 -4.87 -2.96
C TRP A 277 3.56 -3.72 -3.68
N ASN A 278 2.99 -3.28 -4.80
CA ASN A 278 3.39 -2.02 -5.42
C ASN A 278 2.96 -0.86 -4.51
N ASP A 279 3.85 0.10 -4.31
CA ASP A 279 3.65 1.24 -3.42
C ASP A 279 3.65 2.55 -4.22
N PRO A 280 2.47 3.13 -4.54
CA PRO A 280 2.34 4.44 -5.17
C PRO A 280 2.57 5.62 -4.21
N ASP A 281 3.17 5.37 -3.05
CA ASP A 281 3.46 6.32 -1.97
C ASP A 281 2.30 6.56 -0.99
N MET A 282 2.56 7.35 0.06
CA MET A 282 1.65 7.61 1.18
C MET A 282 0.36 8.35 0.79
N LEU A 283 -0.69 8.20 1.60
CA LEU A 283 -1.97 8.89 1.41
C LEU A 283 -1.87 10.36 1.84
N GLU A 284 -2.33 11.26 0.98
CA GLU A 284 -2.40 12.71 1.24
C GLU A 284 -3.76 13.15 1.82
N VAL A 285 -4.67 12.19 2.02
CA VAL A 285 -6.05 12.44 2.45
C VAL A 285 -6.08 13.27 3.74
N GLY A 286 -6.57 14.51 3.63
CA GLY A 286 -6.74 15.42 4.75
C GLY A 286 -5.57 16.38 5.00
N ASN A 287 -4.57 16.49 4.10
CA ASN A 287 -3.47 17.47 4.23
C ASN A 287 -3.82 18.88 3.71
N GLY A 288 -4.93 19.04 2.98
CA GLY A 288 -5.57 20.31 2.64
C GLY A 288 -5.31 20.86 1.24
N GLY A 289 -4.46 20.20 0.44
CA GLY A 289 -4.11 20.58 -0.93
C GLY A 289 -5.03 20.04 -2.02
N MET A 290 -5.91 19.09 -1.69
CA MET A 290 -6.97 18.58 -2.58
C MET A 290 -8.37 18.76 -1.96
N THR A 291 -9.38 18.77 -2.82
CA THR A 291 -10.78 18.77 -2.43
C THR A 291 -11.21 17.41 -1.86
N LYS A 292 -12.35 17.38 -1.18
CA LYS A 292 -12.94 16.14 -0.66
C LYS A 292 -13.15 15.08 -1.75
N ASP A 293 -13.63 15.48 -2.92
CA ASP A 293 -13.93 14.56 -4.02
C ASP A 293 -12.62 13.99 -4.59
N GLU A 294 -11.60 14.82 -4.74
CA GLU A 294 -10.25 14.39 -5.15
C GLU A 294 -9.63 13.42 -4.13
N TYR A 295 -9.77 13.69 -2.83
CA TYR A 295 -9.35 12.75 -1.79
C TYR A 295 -10.14 11.44 -1.78
N THR A 296 -11.42 11.48 -2.13
CA THR A 296 -12.25 10.28 -2.27
C THR A 296 -11.76 9.43 -3.43
N VAL A 297 -11.40 10.05 -4.55
CA VAL A 297 -10.77 9.37 -5.70
C VAL A 297 -9.41 8.80 -5.30
N HIS A 298 -8.55 9.59 -4.66
CA HIS A 298 -7.23 9.16 -4.16
C HIS A 298 -7.34 7.87 -3.34
N PHE A 299 -8.13 7.90 -2.27
CA PHE A 299 -8.29 6.74 -1.39
C PHE A 299 -8.86 5.51 -2.11
N SER A 300 -9.82 5.73 -3.02
CA SER A 300 -10.44 4.65 -3.79
C SER A 300 -9.46 4.00 -4.77
N ILE A 301 -8.61 4.78 -5.44
CA ILE A 301 -7.58 4.28 -6.36
C ILE A 301 -6.51 3.49 -5.60
N TRP A 302 -6.04 4.00 -4.45
CA TRP A 302 -5.08 3.29 -3.62
C TRP A 302 -5.66 1.95 -3.13
N ALA A 303 -6.92 1.96 -2.70
CA ALA A 303 -7.59 0.78 -2.22
C ALA A 303 -7.75 -0.29 -3.32
N ILE A 304 -8.30 0.08 -4.48
CA ILE A 304 -8.50 -0.87 -5.58
C ILE A 304 -7.16 -1.39 -6.13
N SER A 305 -6.11 -0.57 -6.07
CA SER A 305 -4.76 -0.91 -6.51
C SER A 305 -3.98 -1.78 -5.53
N LYS A 306 -4.55 -2.16 -4.39
CA LYS A 306 -3.84 -2.92 -3.33
C LYS A 306 -2.56 -2.22 -2.85
N ALA A 307 -2.56 -0.90 -2.88
CA ALA A 307 -1.48 -0.09 -2.34
C ALA A 307 -1.44 -0.18 -0.80
N PRO A 308 -0.27 0.02 -0.18
CA PRO A 308 -0.20 0.42 1.23
C PRO A 308 -1.17 1.56 1.54
N LEU A 309 -1.97 1.44 2.59
CA LEU A 309 -2.82 2.53 3.10
C LEU A 309 -2.13 3.17 4.30
N LEU A 310 -1.08 3.93 4.03
CA LEU A 310 -0.34 4.70 5.02
C LEU A 310 -0.87 6.14 5.05
N LEU A 311 -1.61 6.48 6.10
CA LEU A 311 -2.11 7.84 6.33
C LEU A 311 -0.94 8.82 6.49
N GLY A 312 -0.95 9.92 5.74
CA GLY A 312 0.08 10.96 5.80
C GLY A 312 -0.36 12.25 6.49
N CYS A 313 -1.61 12.34 6.96
CA CYS A 313 -2.14 13.52 7.66
C CYS A 313 -1.97 13.45 9.18
N ASP A 314 -2.26 14.55 9.89
CA ASP A 314 -2.31 14.55 11.35
C ASP A 314 -3.60 13.89 11.87
N VAL A 315 -3.51 12.59 12.17
CA VAL A 315 -4.63 11.78 12.66
C VAL A 315 -5.17 12.22 14.03
N ARG A 316 -4.45 13.08 14.76
CA ARG A 316 -4.90 13.64 16.04
C ARG A 316 -6.01 14.69 15.84
N ASN A 317 -6.12 15.26 14.64
CA ASN A 317 -7.04 16.35 14.32
C ASN A 317 -7.66 16.20 12.92
N MET A 318 -8.27 15.06 12.63
CA MET A 318 -9.00 14.87 11.37
C MET A 318 -10.36 15.55 11.39
N THR A 319 -10.73 16.15 10.27
CA THR A 319 -12.10 16.57 10.03
C THR A 319 -13.02 15.34 9.88
N LYS A 320 -14.32 15.55 10.04
CA LYS A 320 -15.31 14.50 9.76
C LYS A 320 -15.22 14.01 8.31
N GLU A 321 -14.95 14.91 7.37
CA GLU A 321 -14.84 14.54 5.95
C GLU A 321 -13.64 13.65 5.68
N THR A 322 -12.49 13.95 6.28
CA THR A 322 -11.30 13.07 6.23
C THR A 322 -11.63 11.70 6.82
N MET A 323 -12.28 11.68 7.98
CA MET A 323 -12.67 10.43 8.65
C MET A 323 -13.64 9.59 7.80
N ASP A 324 -14.65 10.21 7.19
CA ASP A 324 -15.62 9.52 6.33
C ASP A 324 -14.95 8.80 5.15
N ILE A 325 -13.83 9.35 4.64
CA ILE A 325 -13.04 8.73 3.57
C ILE A 325 -12.20 7.58 4.13
N VAL A 326 -11.31 7.86 5.09
CA VAL A 326 -10.29 6.89 5.53
C VAL A 326 -10.86 5.77 6.40
N ALA A 327 -12.04 5.95 6.98
CA ALA A 327 -12.74 4.93 7.77
C ALA A 327 -13.75 4.09 6.96
N ASN A 328 -13.83 4.28 5.63
CA ASN A 328 -14.76 3.54 4.79
C ASN A 328 -14.40 2.05 4.73
N LYS A 329 -15.16 1.24 5.50
CA LYS A 329 -14.93 -0.20 5.66
C LYS A 329 -15.03 -0.98 4.36
N GLU A 330 -15.89 -0.57 3.43
CA GLU A 330 -16.11 -1.28 2.17
C GLU A 330 -14.92 -1.07 1.23
N VAL A 331 -14.42 0.16 1.15
CA VAL A 331 -13.22 0.49 0.37
C VAL A 331 -11.98 -0.18 0.97
N ILE A 332 -11.84 -0.18 2.30
CA ILE A 332 -10.77 -0.92 3.00
C ILE A 332 -10.88 -2.43 2.71
N ALA A 333 -12.08 -3.02 2.73
CA ALA A 333 -12.26 -4.44 2.44
C ALA A 333 -11.85 -4.81 1.02
N VAL A 334 -12.00 -3.90 0.04
CA VAL A 334 -11.44 -4.08 -1.31
C VAL A 334 -9.92 -4.11 -1.27
N ASN A 335 -9.28 -3.20 -0.53
CA ASN A 335 -7.82 -3.18 -0.38
C ASN A 335 -7.29 -4.45 0.31
N GLN A 336 -8.01 -4.92 1.34
CA GLN A 336 -7.62 -6.05 2.18
C GLN A 336 -8.18 -7.41 1.68
N ASP A 337 -8.74 -7.45 0.48
CA ASP A 337 -9.29 -8.70 -0.09
C ASP A 337 -8.20 -9.79 -0.20
N SER A 338 -8.54 -10.99 0.26
CA SER A 338 -7.58 -12.09 0.40
C SER A 338 -7.07 -12.65 -0.92
N LEU A 339 -7.72 -12.36 -2.05
CA LEU A 339 -7.19 -12.71 -3.37
C LEU A 339 -5.96 -11.87 -3.71
N GLY A 340 -5.88 -10.64 -3.20
CA GLY A 340 -4.69 -9.81 -3.28
C GLY A 340 -4.29 -9.40 -4.69
N VAL A 341 -5.26 -9.26 -5.61
CA VAL A 341 -5.01 -8.83 -6.99
C VAL A 341 -5.20 -7.33 -7.09
N GLN A 342 -4.16 -6.63 -7.55
CA GLN A 342 -4.23 -5.22 -7.91
C GLN A 342 -5.10 -5.04 -9.15
N ALA A 343 -6.11 -4.18 -9.05
CA ALA A 343 -6.93 -3.81 -10.21
C ALA A 343 -6.13 -2.99 -11.21
N LYS A 344 -6.59 -3.02 -12.47
CA LYS A 344 -6.00 -2.26 -13.57
C LYS A 344 -7.04 -1.37 -14.24
N LYS A 345 -6.57 -0.40 -15.02
CA LYS A 345 -7.44 0.43 -15.86
C LYS A 345 -7.89 -0.42 -17.04
N VAL A 346 -9.19 -0.69 -17.14
CA VAL A 346 -9.77 -1.53 -18.21
C VAL A 346 -10.38 -0.70 -19.33
N ARG A 347 -10.67 0.58 -19.09
CA ARG A 347 -11.12 1.53 -20.11
C ARG A 347 -10.71 2.95 -19.73
N MET A 348 -10.39 3.75 -20.74
CA MET A 348 -10.14 5.19 -20.61
C MET A 348 -10.71 5.89 -21.86
N GLU A 349 -11.52 6.92 -21.63
CA GLU A 349 -12.10 7.76 -22.69
C GLU A 349 -12.05 9.23 -22.24
N GLY A 350 -11.03 9.95 -22.71
CA GLY A 350 -10.70 11.27 -22.17
C GLY A 350 -10.42 11.18 -20.67
N ASP A 351 -11.18 11.95 -19.89
CA ASP A 351 -11.06 12.00 -18.43
C ASP A 351 -11.82 10.88 -17.70
N LEU A 352 -12.62 10.08 -18.42
CA LEU A 352 -13.42 9.01 -17.82
C LEU A 352 -12.66 7.70 -17.83
N GLU A 353 -12.47 7.10 -16.67
CA GLU A 353 -11.76 5.83 -16.51
C GLU A 353 -12.61 4.78 -15.81
N ILE A 354 -12.38 3.52 -16.18
CA ILE A 354 -12.91 2.36 -15.49
C ILE A 354 -11.73 1.53 -15.02
N TRP A 355 -11.64 1.32 -13.71
CA TRP A 355 -10.70 0.41 -13.07
C TRP A 355 -11.44 -0.83 -12.61
N ALA A 356 -10.88 -2.01 -12.84
CA ALA A 356 -11.50 -3.25 -12.40
C ALA A 356 -10.48 -4.32 -12.03
N GLY A 357 -10.84 -5.14 -11.04
CA GLY A 357 -10.03 -6.27 -10.60
C GLY A 357 -10.88 -7.32 -9.89
N PRO A 358 -10.48 -8.62 -9.98
CA PRO A 358 -11.18 -9.68 -9.28
C PRO A 358 -10.97 -9.58 -7.78
N LEU A 359 -11.97 -10.03 -7.02
CA LEU A 359 -11.93 -10.22 -5.57
C LEU A 359 -12.17 -11.70 -5.24
N ALA A 360 -11.85 -12.09 -4.01
CA ALA A 360 -12.15 -13.43 -3.52
C ALA A 360 -13.65 -13.76 -3.62
N GLY A 361 -13.96 -15.03 -3.92
CA GLY A 361 -15.34 -15.51 -4.06
C GLY A 361 -16.01 -15.09 -5.38
N TYR A 362 -15.25 -14.97 -6.47
CA TYR A 362 -15.73 -14.64 -7.82
C TYR A 362 -16.43 -13.27 -7.94
N ARG A 363 -16.15 -12.37 -7.00
CA ARG A 363 -16.63 -10.98 -7.05
C ARG A 363 -15.66 -10.14 -7.89
N VAL A 364 -16.11 -8.96 -8.31
CA VAL A 364 -15.29 -7.96 -9.03
C VAL A 364 -15.45 -6.61 -8.34
N ALA A 365 -14.34 -5.90 -8.14
CA ALA A 365 -14.37 -4.49 -7.79
C ALA A 365 -14.33 -3.67 -9.08
N VAL A 366 -15.19 -2.65 -9.17
CA VAL A 366 -15.20 -1.68 -10.26
C VAL A 366 -15.17 -0.28 -9.66
N LEU A 367 -14.30 0.58 -10.20
CA LEU A 367 -14.21 1.99 -9.84
C LEU A 367 -14.35 2.82 -11.11
N LEU A 368 -15.30 3.75 -11.10
CA LEU A 368 -15.53 4.73 -12.15
C LEU A 368 -14.90 6.05 -11.71
N VAL A 369 -13.89 6.51 -12.45
CA VAL A 369 -13.17 7.74 -12.12
C VAL A 369 -13.47 8.78 -13.19
N ASN A 370 -13.79 9.99 -12.74
CA ASN A 370 -13.81 11.17 -13.59
C ASN A 370 -12.62 12.05 -13.20
N ARG A 371 -11.66 12.21 -14.12
CA ARG A 371 -10.48 13.05 -13.92
C ARG A 371 -10.68 14.51 -14.29
N GLY A 372 -11.81 14.82 -14.93
CA GLY A 372 -12.09 16.11 -15.51
C GLY A 372 -12.82 17.04 -14.55
N PRO A 373 -12.79 18.35 -14.80
CA PRO A 373 -13.43 19.35 -13.94
C PRO A 373 -14.96 19.37 -14.05
N LEU A 374 -15.54 18.64 -15.02
CA LEU A 374 -16.98 18.64 -15.32
C LEU A 374 -17.63 17.32 -14.93
N ALA A 375 -18.81 17.40 -14.32
CA ALA A 375 -19.65 16.22 -14.10
C ALA A 375 -20.25 15.73 -15.42
N TYR A 376 -20.14 14.42 -15.69
CA TYR A 376 -20.79 13.79 -16.84
C TYR A 376 -22.11 13.14 -16.41
N PHE A 377 -23.22 13.63 -16.97
CA PHE A 377 -24.53 13.00 -16.82
C PHE A 377 -24.79 12.10 -18.04
N TYR A 378 -24.71 10.78 -17.85
CA TYR A 378 -25.25 9.85 -18.84
C TYR A 378 -26.78 9.89 -18.76
N TYR A 379 -27.40 10.66 -19.65
CA TYR A 379 -28.81 10.45 -19.96
C TYR A 379 -28.91 9.12 -20.71
N SER A 380 -29.38 8.07 -20.02
CA SER A 380 -29.84 6.87 -20.70
C SER A 380 -31.03 7.27 -21.58
N ARG A 381 -30.80 7.47 -22.89
CA ARG A 381 -31.88 7.36 -23.85
C ARG A 381 -32.26 5.89 -23.87
N VAL A 382 -33.28 5.55 -23.08
CA VAL A 382 -34.07 4.35 -23.32
C VAL A 382 -34.75 4.60 -24.67
N GLY A 383 -34.18 4.00 -25.71
CA GLY A 383 -34.72 4.02 -27.07
C GLY A 383 -35.60 2.81 -27.30
#